data_AF-A0A9Y1BTP5-F1
#
_entry.id   AF-A0A9Y1BTP5-F1
#
_cell.length_a   1.000
_cell.length_b   1.000
_cell.length_c   1.000
_cell.angle_alpha   90.00
_cell.angle_beta   90.00
_cell.angle_gamma   90.00
#
_symmetry.space_group_name_H-M   'P 1'
#
loop_
_entity.id
_entity.type
_entity.pdbx_description
1 polymer ?
#
loop_
_entity_poly.entity_id
_entity_poly.type
_entity_poly.pdbx_seq_one_letter_code
_entity_poly.pdbx_strand_id
1 'polypeptide(L)'
;MEINETDNFINSCFSLSFDHLKEDPLMSMRESIVKTFKEIRDEYREVETADKIFDIISLVGIVLFFVSALLMSLNNKINPINIAFSIYPLAIAGTSTAIRMKLKKITDEEEASKIFKEYVTIIGLLTVLVLIVIIFTVLIYV
;
A
#
# COMPACT_ATOMS: atom_id res chain seq x y z
N MET A 1 20.29 1.39 20.15
CA MET A 1 20.20 0.46 19.01
C MET A 1 18.74 -0.02 19.01
N GLU A 2 17.85 0.79 18.45
CA GLU A 2 16.41 0.51 18.45
C GLU A 2 16.11 -0.39 17.26
N ILE A 3 15.79 -1.65 17.54
CA ILE A 3 15.27 -2.59 16.55
C ILE A 3 13.80 -2.19 16.36
N ASN A 4 13.53 -1.64 15.19
CA ASN A 4 12.30 -0.94 14.82
C ASN A 4 11.11 -1.93 14.82
N GLU A 5 10.02 -1.64 15.53
CA GLU A 5 8.83 -2.49 15.64
C GLU A 5 8.23 -2.91 14.28
N THR A 6 8.48 -2.10 13.25
CA THR A 6 8.14 -2.37 11.84
C THR A 6 8.78 -3.64 11.28
N ASP A 7 10.02 -3.96 11.65
CA ASP A 7 10.71 -5.17 11.19
C ASP A 7 10.07 -6.44 11.78
N ASN A 8 9.58 -6.36 13.02
CA ASN A 8 8.89 -7.46 13.69
C ASN A 8 7.51 -7.73 13.08
N PHE A 9 6.77 -6.67 12.72
CA PHE A 9 5.45 -6.82 12.12
C PHE A 9 5.52 -7.49 10.75
N ILE A 10 6.49 -7.09 9.92
CA ILE A 10 6.72 -7.68 8.60
C ILE A 10 7.13 -9.16 8.75
N ASN A 11 8.08 -9.47 9.63
CA ASN A 11 8.50 -10.85 9.87
C ASN A 11 7.35 -11.75 10.37
N SER A 12 6.45 -11.21 11.19
CA SER A 12 5.26 -11.92 11.69
C SER A 12 4.29 -12.26 10.55
N CYS A 13 3.95 -11.30 9.70
CA CYS A 13 3.07 -11.52 8.54
C CYS A 13 3.66 -12.51 7.53
N PHE A 14 4.98 -12.50 7.35
CA PHE A 14 5.67 -13.49 6.51
C PHE A 14 5.63 -14.88 7.13
N SER A 15 5.86 -15.03 8.44
CA SER A 15 5.85 -16.34 9.11
C SER A 15 4.48 -17.04 9.03
N LEU A 16 3.40 -16.28 9.21
CA LEU A 16 2.02 -16.78 9.16
C LEU A 16 1.60 -17.28 7.77
N SER A 17 2.19 -16.76 6.70
CA SER A 17 1.84 -17.15 5.33
C SER A 17 2.35 -18.55 4.93
N PHE A 18 3.23 -19.18 5.73
CA PHE A 18 3.95 -20.39 5.33
C PHE A 18 3.70 -21.65 6.16
N ASP A 19 2.96 -21.57 7.27
CA ASP A 19 2.73 -22.72 8.18
C ASP A 19 1.64 -23.70 7.69
N HIS A 20 0.98 -23.44 6.55
CA HIS A 20 -0.20 -24.22 6.12
C HIS A 20 -0.11 -24.95 4.78
N LEU A 21 1.08 -25.10 4.19
CA LEU A 21 1.24 -25.82 2.93
C LEU A 21 2.20 -27.00 3.07
N LYS A 22 1.66 -28.11 3.57
CA LYS A 22 2.31 -29.43 3.65
C LYS A 22 1.65 -30.34 2.61
N GLU A 23 2.39 -30.66 1.54
CA GLU A 23 2.38 -31.89 0.69
C GLU A 23 2.83 -31.63 -0.77
N ASP A 24 4.15 -31.75 -0.96
CA ASP A 24 4.98 -32.29 -2.07
C ASP A 24 4.31 -32.54 -3.45
N PRO A 25 4.38 -31.55 -4.38
CA PRO A 25 5.55 -31.25 -5.23
C PRO A 25 6.01 -29.79 -5.09
N LEU A 26 5.41 -29.13 -4.10
CA LEU A 26 5.57 -27.73 -3.76
C LEU A 26 6.97 -27.42 -3.24
N MET A 27 7.78 -28.40 -2.83
CA MET A 27 9.06 -28.17 -2.15
C MET A 27 10.10 -27.46 -3.03
N SER A 28 10.18 -27.78 -4.33
CA SER A 28 11.05 -27.08 -5.30
C SER A 28 10.56 -25.65 -5.60
N MET A 29 9.24 -25.46 -5.75
CA MET A 29 8.66 -24.13 -5.89
C MET A 29 8.79 -23.33 -4.61
N ARG A 30 8.66 -23.96 -3.44
CA ARG A 30 8.78 -23.34 -2.12
C ARG A 30 10.22 -22.93 -1.86
N GLU A 31 11.21 -23.73 -2.21
CA GLU A 31 12.62 -23.33 -2.12
C GLU A 31 12.93 -22.17 -3.06
N SER A 32 12.40 -22.19 -4.29
CA SER A 32 12.58 -21.09 -5.23
C SER A 32 11.87 -19.82 -4.78
N ILE A 33 10.63 -19.92 -4.27
CA ILE A 33 9.84 -18.82 -3.71
C ILE A 33 10.55 -18.28 -2.47
N VAL A 34 10.94 -19.12 -1.52
CA VAL A 34 11.66 -18.71 -0.31
C VAL A 34 12.98 -18.05 -0.66
N LYS A 35 13.72 -18.56 -1.65
CA LYS A 35 14.97 -17.94 -2.12
C LYS A 35 14.71 -16.58 -2.77
N THR A 36 13.72 -16.47 -3.66
CA THR A 36 13.32 -15.21 -4.28
C THR A 36 12.80 -14.21 -3.25
N PHE A 37 12.02 -14.63 -2.25
CA PHE A 37 11.57 -13.77 -1.16
C PHE A 37 12.70 -13.37 -0.22
N LYS A 38 13.69 -14.25 -0.01
CA LYS A 38 14.89 -13.92 0.76
C LYS A 38 15.76 -12.90 0.02
N GLU A 39 15.92 -13.05 -1.29
CA GLU A 39 16.59 -12.09 -2.16
C GLU A 39 15.83 -10.75 -2.20
N ILE A 40 14.50 -10.76 -2.36
CA ILE A 40 13.65 -9.55 -2.30
C ILE A 40 13.75 -8.87 -0.93
N ARG A 41 13.76 -9.64 0.17
CA ARG A 41 13.87 -9.12 1.53
C ARG A 41 15.25 -8.51 1.78
N ASP A 42 16.30 -9.18 1.33
CA ASP A 42 17.68 -8.72 1.52
C ASP A 42 17.93 -7.47 0.63
N GLU A 43 17.37 -7.42 -0.59
CA GLU A 43 17.31 -6.22 -1.45
C GLU A 43 16.52 -5.10 -0.76
N TYR A 44 15.34 -5.39 -0.19
CA TYR A 44 14.54 -4.44 0.59
C TYR A 44 15.28 -3.89 1.81
N ARG A 45 16.16 -4.68 2.41
CA ARG A 45 16.89 -4.29 3.61
C ARG A 45 17.87 -3.17 3.30
N GLU A 46 18.45 -3.18 2.10
CA GLU A 46 19.37 -2.17 1.57
C GLU A 46 18.68 -0.92 1.00
N VAL A 47 17.36 -0.95 0.82
CA VAL A 47 16.57 0.19 0.33
C VAL A 47 16.55 1.34 1.35
N GLU A 48 16.67 2.57 0.84
CA GLU A 48 16.62 3.82 1.61
C GLU A 48 15.30 3.98 2.37
N THR A 49 15.33 4.64 3.53
CA THR A 49 14.17 4.78 4.43
C THR A 49 12.95 5.42 3.74
N ALA A 50 13.17 6.36 2.82
CA ALA A 50 12.10 7.02 2.08
C ALA A 50 11.34 6.05 1.15
N ASP A 51 12.07 5.17 0.45
CA ASP A 51 11.48 4.17 -0.44
C ASP A 51 10.65 3.14 0.34
N LYS A 52 11.12 2.73 1.52
CA LYS A 52 10.36 1.85 2.43
C LYS A 52 9.02 2.46 2.86
N ILE A 53 8.97 3.78 3.06
CA ILE A 53 7.73 4.48 3.42
C ILE A 53 6.70 4.41 2.29
N PHE A 54 7.10 4.70 1.04
CA PHE A 54 6.19 4.61 -0.10
C PHE A 54 5.64 3.20 -0.31
N ASP A 55 6.46 2.20 -0.04
CA ASP A 55 6.05 0.79 -0.13
C ASP A 55 5.07 0.39 0.96
N ILE A 56 5.30 0.83 2.20
CA ILE A 56 4.36 0.60 3.30
C ILE A 56 3.03 1.30 3.00
N ILE A 57 3.05 2.55 2.53
CA ILE A 57 1.83 3.28 2.16
C ILE A 57 1.08 2.53 1.05
N SER A 58 1.79 2.03 0.05
CA SER A 58 1.19 1.29 -1.07
C SER A 58 0.58 -0.03 -0.59
N LEU A 59 1.29 -0.78 0.25
CA LEU A 59 0.81 -2.04 0.81
C LEU A 59 -0.42 -1.82 1.69
N VAL A 60 -0.37 -0.85 2.61
CA VAL A 60 -1.49 -0.50 3.49
C VAL A 60 -2.69 -0.04 2.67
N GLY A 61 -2.49 0.78 1.62
CA GLY A 61 -3.58 1.23 0.76
C GLY A 61 -4.27 0.08 0.00
N ILE A 62 -3.51 -0.90 -0.50
CA ILE A 62 -4.05 -2.11 -1.13
C ILE A 62 -4.85 -2.95 -0.13
N VAL A 63 -4.31 -3.18 1.07
CA VAL A 63 -5.00 -3.93 2.12
C VAL A 63 -6.31 -3.25 2.50
N LEU A 64 -6.29 -1.94 2.72
CA LEU A 64 -7.49 -1.15 3.04
C LEU A 64 -8.52 -1.18 1.90
N PHE A 65 -8.09 -1.15 0.64
CA PHE A 65 -9.00 -1.32 -0.50
C PHE A 65 -9.74 -2.67 -0.43
N PHE A 66 -9.02 -3.78 -0.22
CA PHE A 66 -9.63 -5.10 -0.15
C PHE A 66 -10.56 -5.24 1.07
N VAL A 67 -10.16 -4.71 2.23
CA VAL A 67 -11.01 -4.70 3.42
C VAL A 67 -12.30 -3.92 3.15
N SER A 68 -12.20 -2.71 2.59
CA SER A 68 -13.37 -1.89 2.23
C SER A 68 -14.26 -2.56 1.19
N ALA A 69 -13.68 -3.18 0.15
CA ALA A 69 -14.42 -3.89 -0.89
C ALA A 69 -15.17 -5.11 -0.32
N LEU A 70 -14.51 -5.87 0.57
CA LEU A 70 -15.10 -7.02 1.24
C LEU A 70 -16.24 -6.60 2.18
N LEU A 71 -16.05 -5.52 2.96
CA LEU A 71 -17.11 -4.95 3.79
C LEU A 71 -18.30 -4.48 2.94
N MET A 72 -18.06 -3.84 1.79
CA MET A 72 -19.13 -3.42 0.87
C MET A 72 -19.88 -4.62 0.30
N SER A 73 -19.17 -5.70 -0.04
CA SER A 73 -19.77 -6.95 -0.53
C SER A 73 -20.59 -7.65 0.54
N LEU A 74 -20.10 -7.75 1.78
CA LEU A 74 -20.82 -8.38 2.89
C LEU A 74 -22.06 -7.60 3.32
N ASN A 75 -21.99 -6.26 3.31
CA ASN A 75 -23.08 -5.42 3.78
C ASN A 75 -24.13 -5.15 2.69
N ASN A 76 -23.89 -5.62 1.45
CA ASN A 76 -24.74 -5.48 0.26
C ASN A 76 -25.28 -4.05 0.01
N LYS A 77 -24.55 -3.04 0.51
CA LYS A 77 -24.90 -1.62 0.45
C LYS A 77 -23.85 -0.89 -0.38
N ILE A 78 -24.17 -0.71 -1.64
CA ILE A 78 -23.39 0.12 -2.56
C ILE A 78 -23.93 1.55 -2.42
N ASN A 79 -23.20 2.40 -1.71
CA ASN A 79 -23.48 3.83 -1.62
C ASN A 79 -22.21 4.63 -2.01
N PRO A 80 -22.35 5.92 -2.37
CA PRO A 80 -21.21 6.73 -2.82
C PRO A 80 -20.09 6.82 -1.78
N ILE A 81 -20.43 6.81 -0.49
CA ILE A 81 -19.47 6.86 0.62
C ILE A 81 -18.61 5.59 0.69
N ASN A 82 -19.22 4.40 0.62
CA ASN A 82 -18.52 3.11 0.66
C ASN A 82 -17.64 2.96 -0.59
N ILE A 83 -18.12 3.41 -1.75
CA ILE A 83 -17.31 3.45 -2.97
C ILE A 83 -16.11 4.38 -2.77
N ALA A 84 -16.30 5.59 -2.25
CA ALA A 84 -15.20 6.53 -1.99
C ALA A 84 -14.16 5.95 -1.00
N PHE A 85 -14.62 5.30 0.08
CA PHE A 85 -13.73 4.63 1.06
C PHE A 85 -12.99 3.41 0.50
N SER A 86 -13.53 2.76 -0.54
CA SER A 86 -12.80 1.71 -1.25
C SER A 86 -11.74 2.30 -2.20
N ILE A 87 -12.14 3.24 -3.06
CA ILE A 87 -11.26 3.74 -4.13
C ILE A 87 -10.16 4.66 -3.60
N TYR A 88 -10.39 5.40 -2.50
CA TYR A 88 -9.40 6.33 -1.97
C TYR A 88 -8.09 5.69 -1.50
N PRO A 89 -8.09 4.61 -0.67
CA PRO A 89 -6.87 3.87 -0.36
C PRO A 89 -6.16 3.31 -1.58
N LEU A 90 -6.91 2.84 -2.59
CA LEU A 90 -6.36 2.35 -3.85
C LEU A 90 -5.67 3.46 -4.65
N ALA A 91 -6.27 4.65 -4.69
CA ALA A 91 -5.70 5.83 -5.35
C ALA A 91 -4.40 6.27 -4.66
N ILE A 92 -4.34 6.26 -3.33
CA ILE A 92 -3.12 6.55 -2.57
C ILE A 92 -2.04 5.51 -2.87
N ALA A 93 -2.39 4.22 -2.90
CA ALA A 93 -1.41 3.17 -3.22
C ALA A 93 -0.84 3.33 -4.63
N GLY A 94 -1.71 3.58 -5.62
CA GLY A 94 -1.31 3.80 -7.00
C GLY A 94 -0.40 5.02 -7.16
N THR A 95 -0.74 6.15 -6.55
CA THR A 95 0.09 7.37 -6.63
C THR A 95 1.42 7.22 -5.89
N SER A 96 1.43 6.54 -4.74
CA SER A 96 2.66 6.25 -3.98
C SER A 96 3.63 5.39 -4.78
N THR A 97 3.12 4.33 -5.42
CA THR A 97 3.92 3.45 -6.28
C THR A 97 4.46 4.21 -7.51
N ALA A 98 3.62 5.03 -8.16
CA ALA A 98 4.02 5.81 -9.32
C ALA A 98 5.10 6.85 -8.99
N ILE A 99 5.02 7.49 -7.83
CA ILE A 99 6.00 8.47 -7.37
C ILE A 99 7.32 7.80 -7.00
N ARG A 100 7.29 6.65 -6.33
CA ARG A 100 8.50 5.85 -6.09
C ARG A 100 9.24 5.52 -7.39
N MET A 101 8.51 5.08 -8.42
CA MET A 101 9.11 4.77 -9.73
C MET A 101 9.75 6.00 -10.41
N LYS A 102 9.21 7.19 -10.15
CA LYS A 102 9.79 8.46 -10.64
C LYS A 102 11.01 8.87 -9.84
N LEU A 103 10.93 8.82 -8.50
CA LEU A 103 12.02 9.20 -7.60
C LEU A 103 13.26 8.31 -7.79
N LYS A 104 13.09 6.99 -8.01
CA LYS A 104 14.21 6.06 -8.25
C LYS A 104 15.04 6.39 -9.49
N LYS A 105 14.49 7.16 -10.44
CA LYS A 105 15.17 7.54 -11.70
C LYS A 105 15.91 8.87 -11.61
N ILE A 106 15.78 9.58 -10.49
CA ILE A 106 16.27 10.95 -10.34
C ILE A 106 17.43 10.96 -9.36
N THR A 107 18.50 11.62 -9.78
CA THR A 107 19.73 11.80 -8.99
C THR A 107 19.86 13.22 -8.44
N ASP A 108 19.00 14.14 -8.88
CA ASP A 108 19.00 15.55 -8.47
C ASP A 108 17.97 15.78 -7.33
N GLU A 109 18.45 16.35 -6.22
CA GLU A 109 17.62 16.66 -5.05
C GLU A 109 16.55 17.73 -5.33
N GLU A 110 16.84 18.71 -6.20
CA GLU A 110 15.89 19.79 -6.53
C GLU A 110 14.69 19.24 -7.33
N GLU A 111 14.97 18.34 -8.27
CA GLU A 111 13.94 17.68 -9.07
C GLU A 111 13.11 16.69 -8.22
N ALA A 112 13.76 15.94 -7.32
CA ALA A 112 13.07 15.07 -6.36
C ALA A 112 12.10 15.84 -5.46
N SER A 113 12.51 17.01 -4.96
CA SER A 113 11.66 17.90 -4.14
C SER A 113 10.42 18.39 -4.89
N LYS A 114 10.56 18.71 -6.18
CA LYS A 114 9.44 19.10 -7.03
C LYS A 114 8.43 17.96 -7.20
N ILE A 115 8.89 16.74 -7.45
CA ILE A 115 8.03 15.56 -7.57
C ILE A 115 7.31 15.25 -6.25
N PHE A 116 7.98 15.42 -5.12
CA PHE A 116 7.35 15.25 -3.83
C PHE A 116 6.25 16.29 -3.58
N LYS A 117 6.45 17.55 -3.97
CA LYS A 117 5.38 18.58 -3.91
C LYS A 117 4.19 18.22 -4.80
N GLU A 118 4.43 17.70 -6.00
CA GLU A 118 3.36 17.21 -6.87
C GLU A 118 2.58 16.07 -6.20
N TYR A 119 3.27 15.12 -5.57
CA TYR A 119 2.64 14.02 -4.83
C TYR A 119 1.74 14.51 -3.69
N VAL A 120 2.24 15.42 -2.85
CA VAL A 120 1.46 16.01 -1.74
C VAL A 120 0.24 16.75 -2.29
N THR A 121 0.39 17.46 -3.41
CA THR A 121 -0.72 18.18 -4.06
C THR A 121 -1.79 17.21 -4.59
N ILE A 122 -1.38 16.11 -5.24
CA ILE A 122 -2.30 15.08 -5.75
C ILE A 122 -3.08 14.44 -4.61
N ILE A 123 -2.41 14.04 -3.52
CA ILE A 123 -3.09 13.47 -2.34
C ILE A 123 -4.04 14.48 -1.71
N GLY A 124 -3.62 15.74 -1.59
CA GLY A 124 -4.46 16.82 -1.07
C GLY A 124 -5.75 16.97 -1.88
N LEU A 125 -5.65 17.02 -3.21
CA LEU A 125 -6.81 17.11 -4.10
C LEU A 125 -7.72 15.87 -4.01
N LEU A 126 -7.14 14.67 -3.99
CA LEU A 126 -7.91 13.42 -3.79
C LEU A 126 -8.69 13.45 -2.48
N THR A 127 -8.06 13.91 -1.40
CA THR A 127 -8.68 14.00 -0.07
C THR A 127 -9.84 14.99 -0.09
N VAL A 128 -9.66 16.15 -0.70
CA VAL A 128 -10.75 17.14 -0.86
C VAL A 128 -11.91 16.57 -1.65
N LEU A 129 -11.66 15.86 -2.76
CA LEU A 129 -12.71 15.23 -3.55
C LEU A 129 -13.51 14.21 -2.75
N VAL A 130 -12.85 13.38 -1.94
CA VAL A 130 -13.53 12.42 -1.06
C VAL A 130 -14.39 13.12 -0.01
N LEU A 131 -13.86 14.18 0.61
CA LEU A 131 -14.64 14.98 1.56
C LEU A 131 -15.88 15.60 0.92
N ILE A 132 -15.77 16.11 -0.31
CA ILE A 132 -16.91 16.62 -1.08
C ILE A 132 -17.95 15.52 -1.28
N VAL A 133 -17.55 14.32 -1.71
CA VAL A 133 -18.48 13.19 -1.89
C VAL A 133 -19.20 12.83 -0.60
N ILE A 134 -18.48 12.81 0.53
CA ILE A 134 -19.06 12.56 1.86
C ILE A 134 -20.09 13.64 2.21
N ILE A 135 -19.71 14.92 2.11
CA ILE A 135 -20.58 16.06 2.45
C ILE A 135 -21.85 16.05 1.58
N PHE A 136 -21.72 15.92 0.27
CA PHE A 136 -22.88 15.86 -0.64
C PHE A 136 -23.78 14.67 -0.35
N THR A 137 -23.20 13.51 -0.07
CA THR A 137 -24.01 12.33 0.27
C THR A 137 -24.75 12.55 1.59
N VAL A 138 -24.12 13.15 2.60
CA VAL A 138 -24.82 13.49 3.85
C VAL A 138 -25.95 14.50 3.60
N LEU A 139 -25.70 15.56 2.82
CA LEU A 139 -26.71 16.59 2.53
C LEU A 139 -27.90 16.10 1.71
N ILE A 140 -27.72 15.10 0.84
CA ILE A 140 -28.81 14.55 0.02
C ILE A 140 -29.67 13.56 0.84
N TYR A 141 -29.07 12.88 1.82
CA TYR A 141 -29.72 11.84 2.61
C TYR A 141 -30.19 12.31 4.01
N VAL A 142 -29.94 13.56 4.38
CA VAL A 142 -30.51 14.28 5.53
C VAL A 142 -31.67 15.14 5.05
#